data_AF-A0A2E6SZ16-F1
#
_entry.id   AF-A0A2E6SZ16-F1
#
_cell.length_a   1.000
_cell.length_b   1.000
_cell.length_c   1.000
_cell.angle_alpha   90.00
_cell.angle_beta   90.00
_cell.angle_gamma   90.00
#
_symmetry.space_group_name_H-M   'P 1'
#
loop_
_entity.id
_entity.type
_entity.pdbx_description
1 polymer ?
#
loop_
_entity_poly.entity_id
_entity_poly.type
_entity_poly.pdbx_seq_one_letter_code
_entity_poly.pdbx_strand_id
1 'polypeptide(L)'
;MGFIKNLFIFPHRINSVRQQIKTQKVFIHSYLHPFLSKYHVQNDGSLTAYDFEKITNYYGIGSPVLAGEGIAQLLNTRVGTKERKLLTLMAAITGLFDDFFDRSSLSLEHIKGLMHLSNETPPQTAHEKLFVDLVREILDISKDEKRLYEHAERVFNAQVMSLQQKQFNSSWRDLLDITYQKGGESLLFYRCAFSKEISDQEQECLLKVGGLIQVCNDIFDVNKDIKEGIRTFVSESLDIAQLKIEVQKLYSDTFDYCRLAIPHANMDGFLQQMKIIVAQSFVALDFYLRTQHQNGRSFTPQQYPRESLICDMGKRKHLLKASYYWIFN
;
A
#
# COMPACT_ATOMS: atom_id res chain seq x y z
N MET A 1 19.11 22.00 11.04
CA MET A 1 18.43 21.72 12.33
C MET A 1 17.49 20.51 12.30
N GLY A 2 16.94 20.08 11.15
CA GLY A 2 15.99 18.95 11.08
C GLY A 2 16.53 17.58 11.50
N PHE A 3 17.76 17.21 11.13
CA PHE A 3 18.31 15.88 11.44
C PHE A 3 18.56 15.64 12.94
N ILE A 4 18.90 16.68 13.71
CA ILE A 4 19.07 16.59 15.18
C ILE A 4 17.74 16.22 15.82
N LYS A 5 16.65 16.87 15.42
CA LYS A 5 15.29 16.52 15.86
C LYS A 5 14.95 15.06 15.49
N ASN A 6 15.29 14.63 14.28
CA ASN A 6 15.05 13.26 13.82
C ASN A 6 15.82 12.21 14.65
N LEU A 7 17.05 12.49 15.11
CA LEU A 7 17.80 11.59 15.99
C LEU A 7 17.06 11.27 17.29
N PHE A 8 16.32 12.23 17.85
CA PHE A 8 15.52 12.02 19.06
C PHE A 8 14.15 11.39 18.77
N ILE A 9 13.53 11.72 17.63
CA ILE A 9 12.19 11.21 17.28
C ILE A 9 12.26 9.76 16.77
N PHE A 10 13.30 9.40 16.03
CA PHE A 10 13.39 8.09 15.37
C PHE A 10 13.22 6.90 16.32
N PRO A 11 13.92 6.82 17.47
CA PRO A 11 13.77 5.69 18.39
C PRO A 11 12.35 5.58 18.94
N HIS A 12 11.72 6.71 19.27
CA HIS A 12 10.35 6.76 19.74
C HIS A 12 9.37 6.28 18.66
N ARG A 13 9.57 6.74 17.41
CA ARG A 13 8.74 6.34 16.26
C ARG A 13 8.83 4.83 16.00
N ILE A 14 10.04 4.27 15.97
CA ILE A 14 10.24 2.83 15.77
C ILE A 14 9.62 2.02 16.92
N ASN A 15 9.77 2.47 18.16
CA ASN A 15 9.12 1.81 19.29
C ASN A 15 7.60 1.85 19.16
N SER A 16 7.02 2.99 18.78
CA SER A 16 5.58 3.13 18.53
C SER A 16 5.09 2.14 17.48
N VAL A 17 5.75 2.08 16.32
CA VAL A 17 5.41 1.15 15.22
C VAL A 17 5.53 -0.30 15.67
N ARG A 18 6.55 -0.66 16.44
CA ARG A 18 6.66 -2.03 17.01
C ARG A 18 5.49 -2.38 17.91
N GLN A 19 5.03 -1.46 18.74
CA GLN A 19 3.85 -1.69 19.58
C GLN A 19 2.57 -1.77 18.74
N GLN A 20 2.41 -0.93 17.72
CA GLN A 20 1.29 -1.01 16.77
C GLN A 20 1.25 -2.36 16.05
N ILE A 21 2.40 -2.86 15.57
CA ILE A 21 2.51 -4.21 14.98
C ILE A 21 2.10 -5.28 15.98
N LYS A 22 2.58 -5.21 17.23
CA LYS A 22 2.21 -6.18 18.27
C LYS A 22 0.70 -6.19 18.51
N THR A 23 0.11 -5.01 18.69
CA THR A 23 -1.34 -4.84 18.86
C THR A 23 -2.11 -5.40 17.67
N GLN A 24 -1.66 -5.10 16.45
CA GLN A 24 -2.31 -5.56 15.23
C GLN A 24 -2.22 -7.08 15.06
N LYS A 25 -1.07 -7.70 15.37
CA LYS A 25 -0.92 -9.16 15.36
C LYS A 25 -1.86 -9.85 16.35
N VAL A 26 -1.99 -9.30 17.56
CA VAL A 26 -2.97 -9.80 18.55
C VAL A 26 -4.38 -9.69 18.00
N PHE A 27 -4.73 -8.57 17.38
CA PHE A 27 -6.05 -8.35 16.81
C PHE A 27 -6.36 -9.30 15.64
N ILE A 28 -5.41 -9.51 14.72
CA ILE A 28 -5.52 -10.48 13.63
C ILE A 28 -5.79 -11.88 14.21
N HIS A 29 -5.05 -12.27 15.25
CA HIS A 29 -5.23 -13.57 15.86
C HIS A 29 -6.58 -13.74 16.54
N SER A 30 -7.07 -12.73 17.25
CA SER A 30 -8.32 -12.81 17.98
C SER A 30 -9.56 -12.65 17.10
N TYR A 31 -9.45 -11.97 15.96
CA TYR A 31 -10.60 -11.62 15.12
C TYR A 31 -10.51 -12.19 13.70
N LEU A 32 -9.44 -11.87 12.96
CA LEU A 32 -9.35 -12.22 11.54
C LEU A 32 -9.09 -13.72 11.32
N HIS A 33 -8.22 -14.36 12.10
CA HIS A 33 -8.00 -15.81 11.98
C HIS A 33 -9.29 -16.64 12.21
N PRO A 34 -10.08 -16.39 13.27
CA PRO A 34 -11.38 -17.03 13.42
C PRO A 34 -12.29 -16.81 12.21
N PHE A 35 -12.34 -15.58 11.68
CA PHE A 35 -13.13 -15.27 10.49
C PHE A 35 -12.69 -16.08 9.26
N LEU A 36 -11.38 -16.22 9.04
CA LEU A 36 -10.81 -16.93 7.90
C LEU A 36 -10.88 -18.46 8.05
N SER A 37 -11.04 -18.98 9.27
CA SER A 37 -11.04 -20.43 9.54
C SER A 37 -12.08 -21.21 8.72
N LYS A 38 -13.27 -20.63 8.50
CA LYS A 38 -14.32 -21.25 7.67
C LYS A 38 -13.88 -21.43 6.21
N TYR A 39 -13.04 -20.52 5.71
CA TYR A 39 -12.51 -20.57 4.35
C TYR A 39 -11.34 -21.53 4.18
N HIS A 40 -10.70 -21.99 5.26
CA HIS A 40 -9.76 -23.11 5.17
C HIS A 40 -10.49 -24.43 4.91
N VAL A 41 -11.71 -24.57 5.43
CA VAL A 41 -12.52 -25.80 5.32
C VAL A 41 -13.36 -25.81 4.05
N GLN A 42 -13.93 -24.66 3.67
CA GLN A 42 -14.85 -24.53 2.53
C GLN A 42 -14.16 -24.10 1.22
N ASN A 43 -12.82 -24.15 1.17
CA ASN A 43 -12.05 -23.75 0.01
C ASN A 43 -12.28 -24.71 -1.17
N ASP A 44 -12.61 -24.16 -2.33
CA ASP A 44 -12.72 -24.90 -3.60
C ASP A 44 -11.38 -24.98 -4.36
N GLY A 45 -10.30 -24.46 -3.76
CA GLY A 45 -8.96 -24.37 -4.36
C GLY A 45 -8.65 -23.01 -4.97
N SER A 46 -9.60 -22.08 -5.00
CA SER A 46 -9.38 -20.70 -5.44
C SER A 46 -8.58 -19.85 -4.44
N LEU A 47 -8.51 -20.26 -3.17
CA LEU A 47 -7.65 -19.64 -2.16
C LEU A 47 -6.41 -20.50 -1.89
N THR A 48 -5.24 -19.90 -1.91
CA THR A 48 -3.97 -20.58 -1.61
C THR A 48 -3.42 -20.17 -0.25
N ALA A 49 -2.45 -20.91 0.27
CA ALA A 49 -1.73 -20.52 1.49
C ALA A 49 -1.07 -19.13 1.36
N TYR A 50 -0.66 -18.77 0.14
CA TYR A 50 -0.11 -17.44 -0.14
C TYR A 50 -1.16 -16.34 0.07
N ASP A 51 -2.42 -16.56 -0.30
CA ASP A 51 -3.46 -15.55 -0.18
C ASP A 51 -3.81 -15.31 1.30
N PHE A 52 -3.89 -16.37 2.12
CA PHE A 52 -4.04 -16.24 3.56
C PHE A 52 -2.84 -15.49 4.19
N GLU A 53 -1.61 -15.81 3.79
CA GLU A 53 -0.40 -15.12 4.28
C GLU A 53 -0.40 -13.63 3.89
N LYS A 54 -0.79 -13.31 2.64
CA LYS A 54 -0.92 -11.94 2.13
C LYS A 54 -1.98 -11.16 2.92
N ILE A 55 -3.11 -11.79 3.24
CA ILE A 55 -4.16 -11.21 4.08
C ILE A 55 -3.67 -10.96 5.52
N THR A 56 -3.03 -11.94 6.17
CA THR A 56 -2.78 -11.88 7.62
C THR A 56 -1.42 -11.29 8.01
N ASN A 57 -0.41 -11.41 7.15
CA ASN A 57 0.97 -11.05 7.49
C ASN A 57 1.54 -9.93 6.62
N TYR A 58 1.00 -9.71 5.42
CA TYR A 58 1.38 -8.59 4.57
C TYR A 58 0.41 -7.41 4.74
N TYR A 59 -0.75 -7.43 4.07
CA TYR A 59 -1.70 -6.32 4.10
C TYR A 59 -2.32 -6.13 5.47
N GLY A 60 -2.75 -7.20 6.14
CA GLY A 60 -3.39 -7.13 7.46
C GLY A 60 -2.52 -6.53 8.56
N ILE A 61 -1.19 -6.50 8.37
CA ILE A 61 -0.27 -5.79 9.26
C ILE A 61 0.08 -4.42 8.67
N GLY A 62 0.58 -4.38 7.44
CA GLY A 62 1.13 -3.19 6.81
C GLY A 62 0.13 -2.04 6.72
N SER A 63 -1.05 -2.29 6.15
CA SER A 63 -2.03 -1.22 5.91
C SER A 63 -2.61 -0.65 7.20
N PRO A 64 -3.08 -1.45 8.19
CA PRO A 64 -3.56 -0.89 9.45
C PRO A 64 -2.48 -0.15 10.25
N VAL A 65 -1.23 -0.64 10.25
CA VAL A 65 -0.14 -0.03 11.04
C VAL A 65 0.44 1.22 10.37
N LEU A 66 0.65 1.21 9.05
CA LEU A 66 1.19 2.36 8.34
C LEU A 66 0.07 3.36 8.06
N ALA A 67 -0.88 3.01 7.20
CA ALA A 67 -1.96 3.91 6.81
C ALA A 67 -2.92 4.20 7.96
N GLY A 68 -3.45 3.16 8.62
CA GLY A 68 -4.47 3.32 9.66
C GLY A 68 -4.01 4.14 10.87
N GLU A 69 -2.91 3.73 11.53
CA GLU A 69 -2.35 4.47 12.68
C GLU A 69 -1.81 5.84 12.26
N GLY A 70 -1.25 5.95 11.05
CA GLY A 70 -0.80 7.23 10.50
C GLY A 70 -1.96 8.22 10.33
N ILE A 71 -3.07 7.78 9.74
CA ILE A 71 -4.30 8.57 9.58
C ILE A 71 -4.87 8.93 10.95
N ALA A 72 -4.93 7.99 11.90
CA ALA A 72 -5.39 8.30 13.25
C ALA A 72 -4.57 9.43 13.88
N GLN A 73 -3.24 9.40 13.69
CA GLN A 73 -2.36 10.48 14.14
C GLN A 73 -2.67 11.82 13.45
N LEU A 74 -2.87 11.83 12.13
CA LEU A 74 -3.28 13.03 11.38
C LEU A 74 -4.55 13.65 11.98
N LEU A 75 -5.54 12.82 12.30
CA LEU A 75 -6.84 13.22 12.84
C LEU A 75 -6.82 13.56 14.33
N ASN A 76 -5.67 13.46 15.00
CA ASN A 76 -5.53 13.58 16.45
C ASN A 76 -6.39 12.58 17.25
N THR A 77 -6.53 11.36 16.74
CA THR A 77 -7.31 10.30 17.38
C THR A 77 -6.48 9.04 17.57
N ARG A 78 -7.09 8.02 18.18
CA ARG A 78 -6.51 6.68 18.31
C ARG A 78 -7.32 5.70 17.47
N VAL A 79 -6.66 4.65 16.98
CA VAL A 79 -7.35 3.53 16.34
C VAL A 79 -8.09 2.73 17.42
N GLY A 80 -9.40 2.97 17.53
CA GLY A 80 -10.30 2.22 18.40
C GLY A 80 -10.61 0.82 17.86
N THR A 81 -11.41 0.05 18.60
CA THR A 81 -11.76 -1.32 18.20
C THR A 81 -12.54 -1.37 16.89
N LYS A 82 -13.46 -0.42 16.66
CA LYS A 82 -14.24 -0.34 15.43
C LYS A 82 -13.36 0.02 14.24
N GLU A 83 -12.54 1.06 14.37
CA GLU A 83 -11.59 1.48 13.34
C GLU A 83 -10.60 0.36 13.03
N ARG A 84 -10.09 -0.35 14.05
CA ARG A 84 -9.17 -1.49 13.86
C ARG A 84 -9.83 -2.63 13.10
N LYS A 85 -11.09 -2.95 13.43
CA LYS A 85 -11.88 -3.96 12.71
C LYS A 85 -12.03 -3.57 11.24
N LEU A 86 -12.48 -2.34 10.97
CA LEU A 86 -12.63 -1.80 9.61
C LEU A 86 -11.31 -1.83 8.83
N LEU A 87 -10.24 -1.24 9.36
CA LEU A 87 -8.93 -1.20 8.72
C LEU A 87 -8.39 -2.60 8.40
N THR A 88 -8.61 -3.56 9.31
CA THR A 88 -8.17 -4.95 9.13
C THR A 88 -8.94 -5.65 8.01
N LEU A 89 -10.26 -5.47 7.96
CA LEU A 89 -11.10 -6.03 6.90
C LEU A 89 -10.81 -5.38 5.54
N MET A 90 -10.64 -4.06 5.53
CA MET A 90 -10.26 -3.29 4.33
C MET A 90 -8.91 -3.75 3.79
N ALA A 91 -7.94 -4.02 4.67
CA ALA A 91 -6.66 -4.59 4.29
C ALA A 91 -6.77 -6.02 3.73
N ALA A 92 -7.65 -6.85 4.30
CA ALA A 92 -7.90 -8.18 3.79
C ALA A 92 -8.50 -8.14 2.37
N ILE A 93 -9.47 -7.26 2.11
CA ILE A 93 -10.06 -7.14 0.77
C ILE A 93 -9.10 -6.53 -0.25
N THR A 94 -8.14 -5.67 0.14
CA THR A 94 -7.15 -5.12 -0.80
C THR A 94 -6.39 -6.23 -1.52
N GLY A 95 -5.94 -7.26 -0.78
CA GLY A 95 -5.18 -8.36 -1.38
C GLY A 95 -6.00 -9.22 -2.33
N LEU A 96 -7.24 -9.55 -1.95
CA LEU A 96 -8.19 -10.30 -2.78
C LEU A 96 -8.60 -9.50 -4.02
N PHE A 97 -8.76 -8.19 -3.86
CA PHE A 97 -9.14 -7.28 -4.93
C PHE A 97 -8.04 -7.17 -5.98
N ASP A 98 -6.77 -7.02 -5.58
CA ASP A 98 -5.63 -7.07 -6.50
C ASP A 98 -5.64 -8.36 -7.32
N ASP A 99 -5.92 -9.51 -6.69
CA ASP A 99 -5.91 -10.80 -7.36
C ASP A 99 -7.01 -10.92 -8.44
N PHE A 100 -8.11 -10.15 -8.35
CA PHE A 100 -9.10 -10.07 -9.43
C PHE A 100 -8.52 -9.46 -10.72
N PHE A 101 -7.58 -8.52 -10.64
CA PHE A 101 -6.96 -7.87 -11.81
C PHE A 101 -5.65 -8.57 -12.25
N ASP A 102 -4.93 -9.16 -11.29
CA ASP A 102 -3.62 -9.73 -11.53
C ASP A 102 -3.68 -11.19 -12.00
N ARG A 103 -4.60 -11.99 -11.42
CA ARG A 103 -4.62 -13.46 -11.57
C ARG A 103 -5.90 -14.01 -12.17
N SER A 104 -6.99 -13.25 -12.12
CA SER A 104 -8.29 -13.69 -12.59
C SER A 104 -8.63 -13.13 -13.97
N SER A 105 -9.52 -13.80 -14.70
CA SER A 105 -10.11 -13.32 -15.95
C SER A 105 -11.53 -12.80 -15.75
N LEU A 106 -11.85 -12.29 -14.55
CA LEU A 106 -13.18 -11.75 -14.26
C LEU A 106 -13.46 -10.50 -15.09
N SER A 107 -14.71 -10.34 -15.54
CA SER A 107 -15.12 -9.10 -16.20
C SER A 107 -15.21 -7.96 -15.18
N LEU A 108 -15.04 -6.73 -15.67
CA LEU A 108 -15.14 -5.53 -14.85
C LEU A 108 -16.53 -5.40 -14.22
N GLU A 109 -17.57 -5.79 -14.94
CA GLU A 109 -18.95 -5.83 -14.48
C GLU A 109 -19.13 -6.84 -13.34
N HIS A 110 -18.50 -8.01 -13.42
CA HIS A 110 -18.57 -9.02 -12.35
C HIS A 110 -17.86 -8.53 -11.09
N ILE A 111 -16.65 -7.98 -11.22
CA ILE A 111 -15.90 -7.42 -10.09
C ILE A 111 -16.74 -6.31 -9.42
N LYS A 112 -17.32 -5.41 -10.21
CA LYS A 112 -18.18 -4.34 -9.71
C LYS A 112 -19.44 -4.89 -9.04
N GLY A 113 -20.07 -5.93 -9.60
CA GLY A 113 -21.21 -6.62 -9.00
C GLY A 113 -20.89 -7.22 -7.63
N LEU A 114 -19.71 -7.85 -7.46
CA LEU A 114 -19.24 -8.35 -6.16
C LEU A 114 -19.01 -7.22 -5.16
N MET A 115 -18.39 -6.11 -5.57
CA MET A 115 -18.17 -4.94 -4.72
C MET A 115 -19.47 -4.33 -4.18
N HIS A 116 -20.52 -4.29 -5.01
CA HIS A 116 -21.83 -3.74 -4.63
C HIS A 116 -22.77 -4.78 -4.03
N LEU A 117 -22.30 -6.01 -3.78
CA LEU A 117 -23.12 -7.10 -3.25
C LEU A 117 -24.39 -7.37 -4.09
N SER A 118 -24.28 -7.24 -5.42
CA SER A 118 -25.42 -7.42 -6.33
C SER A 118 -25.96 -8.85 -6.25
N ASN A 119 -27.27 -8.99 -6.10
CA ASN A 119 -27.94 -10.30 -6.14
C ASN A 119 -27.81 -10.98 -7.51
N GLU A 120 -27.60 -10.20 -8.57
CA GLU A 120 -27.40 -10.70 -9.94
C GLU A 120 -25.97 -11.22 -10.17
N THR A 121 -25.05 -10.94 -9.24
CA THR A 121 -23.64 -11.32 -9.32
C THR A 121 -23.25 -12.12 -8.08
N PRO A 122 -23.78 -13.35 -7.91
CA PRO A 122 -23.41 -14.19 -6.77
C PRO A 122 -21.93 -14.62 -6.89
N PRO A 123 -21.22 -14.74 -5.75
CA PRO A 123 -19.83 -15.22 -5.76
C PRO A 123 -19.79 -16.65 -6.28
N GLN A 124 -18.86 -16.92 -7.19
CA GLN A 124 -18.74 -18.23 -7.87
C GLN A 124 -17.65 -19.11 -7.27
N THR A 125 -16.72 -18.52 -6.50
CA THR A 125 -15.56 -19.20 -5.92
C THR A 125 -15.42 -18.89 -4.43
N ALA A 126 -14.63 -19.69 -3.70
CA ALA A 126 -14.29 -19.39 -2.30
C ALA A 126 -13.56 -18.04 -2.15
N HIS A 127 -12.72 -17.66 -3.12
CA HIS A 127 -12.05 -16.36 -3.20
C HIS A 127 -13.06 -15.21 -3.28
N GLU A 128 -14.02 -15.28 -4.22
CA GLU A 128 -15.09 -14.28 -4.35
C GLU A 128 -16.01 -14.26 -3.13
N LYS A 129 -16.32 -15.44 -2.57
CA LYS A 129 -17.18 -15.54 -1.39
C LYS A 129 -16.54 -14.90 -0.17
N LEU A 130 -15.23 -15.09 0.02
CA LEU A 130 -14.46 -14.43 1.06
C LEU A 130 -14.48 -12.92 0.88
N PHE A 131 -14.21 -12.43 -0.34
CA PHE A 131 -14.28 -11.01 -0.65
C PHE A 131 -15.65 -10.41 -0.31
N VAL A 132 -16.74 -11.03 -0.79
CA VAL A 132 -18.12 -10.59 -0.56
C VAL A 132 -18.48 -10.57 0.93
N ASP A 133 -18.10 -11.60 1.70
CA ASP A 133 -18.37 -11.63 3.16
C ASP A 133 -17.58 -10.56 3.93
N LEU A 134 -16.34 -10.27 3.52
CA LEU A 134 -15.58 -9.18 4.10
C LEU A 134 -16.20 -7.82 3.76
N VAL A 135 -16.67 -7.61 2.53
CA VAL A 135 -17.37 -6.37 2.13
C VAL A 135 -18.63 -6.18 2.97
N ARG A 136 -19.44 -7.22 3.18
CA ARG A 136 -20.62 -7.17 4.07
C ARG A 136 -20.24 -6.73 5.48
N GLU A 137 -19.23 -7.37 6.09
CA GLU A 137 -18.77 -6.98 7.42
C GLU A 137 -18.28 -5.53 7.48
N ILE A 138 -17.59 -5.05 6.45
CA ILE A 138 -17.14 -3.64 6.39
C ILE A 138 -18.35 -2.70 6.40
N LEU A 139 -19.37 -2.97 5.59
CA LEU A 139 -20.58 -2.15 5.50
C LEU A 139 -21.34 -2.14 6.82
N ASP A 140 -21.53 -3.31 7.44
CA ASP A 140 -22.23 -3.44 8.73
C ASP A 140 -21.59 -2.62 9.87
N ILE A 141 -20.29 -2.35 9.78
CA ILE A 141 -19.54 -1.57 10.79
C ILE A 141 -19.43 -0.09 10.38
N SER A 142 -19.44 0.20 9.09
CA SER A 142 -19.23 1.55 8.56
C SER A 142 -20.37 2.47 9.01
N LYS A 143 -20.02 3.69 9.40
CA LYS A 143 -21.04 4.71 9.71
C LYS A 143 -21.55 5.45 8.47
N ASP A 144 -20.79 5.40 7.40
CA ASP A 144 -21.05 6.15 6.16
C ASP A 144 -20.73 5.23 4.98
N GLU A 145 -21.69 4.35 4.67
CA GLU A 145 -21.60 3.42 3.55
C GLU A 145 -21.47 4.14 2.22
N LYS A 146 -22.16 5.28 2.05
CA LYS A 146 -22.13 6.06 0.82
C LYS A 146 -20.70 6.52 0.51
N ARG A 147 -20.03 7.17 1.47
CA ARG A 147 -18.65 7.62 1.30
C ARG A 147 -17.70 6.44 1.07
N LEU A 148 -17.91 5.33 1.77
CA LEU A 148 -17.10 4.12 1.58
C LEU A 148 -17.23 3.60 0.14
N TYR A 149 -18.45 3.48 -0.39
CA TYR A 149 -18.69 3.05 -1.76
C TYR A 149 -18.09 4.01 -2.79
N GLU A 150 -18.26 5.32 -2.60
CA GLU A 150 -17.68 6.33 -3.50
C GLU A 150 -16.15 6.17 -3.61
N HIS A 151 -15.45 5.97 -2.50
CA HIS A 151 -14.01 5.74 -2.53
C HIS A 151 -13.63 4.33 -3.02
N ALA A 152 -14.43 3.31 -2.75
CA ALA A 152 -14.23 1.97 -3.30
C ALA A 152 -14.36 1.98 -4.84
N GLU A 153 -15.32 2.72 -5.40
CA GLU A 153 -15.46 2.90 -6.85
C GLU A 153 -14.26 3.65 -7.45
N ARG A 154 -13.70 4.64 -6.75
CA ARG A 154 -12.47 5.31 -7.21
C ARG A 154 -11.27 4.37 -7.23
N VAL A 155 -11.12 3.52 -6.22
CA VAL A 155 -10.09 2.47 -6.20
C VAL A 155 -10.30 1.48 -7.36
N PHE A 156 -11.53 1.07 -7.62
CA PHE A 156 -11.86 0.24 -8.78
C PHE A 156 -11.45 0.91 -10.09
N ASN A 157 -11.83 2.18 -10.30
CA ASN A 157 -11.46 2.91 -11.51
C ASN A 157 -9.95 3.05 -11.67
N ALA A 158 -9.22 3.30 -10.57
CA ALA A 158 -7.76 3.35 -10.60
C ALA A 158 -7.12 1.99 -10.95
N GLN A 159 -7.70 0.88 -10.51
CA GLN A 159 -7.28 -0.46 -10.93
C GLN A 159 -7.65 -0.77 -12.38
N VAL A 160 -8.79 -0.31 -12.88
CA VAL A 160 -9.13 -0.42 -14.32
C VAL A 160 -8.10 0.34 -15.15
N MET A 161 -7.68 1.53 -14.73
CA MET A 161 -6.62 2.29 -15.40
C MET A 161 -5.27 1.55 -15.35
N SER A 162 -4.98 0.84 -14.26
CA SER A 162 -3.71 0.08 -14.12
C SER A 162 -3.57 -1.06 -15.13
N LEU A 163 -4.65 -1.52 -15.76
CA LEU A 163 -4.57 -2.49 -16.87
C LEU A 163 -3.74 -1.97 -18.06
N GLN A 164 -3.60 -0.65 -18.22
CA GLN A 164 -2.71 -0.05 -19.23
C GLN A 164 -1.23 -0.38 -18.98
N GLN A 165 -0.84 -0.69 -17.74
CA GLN A 165 0.53 -1.11 -17.40
C GLN A 165 0.91 -2.46 -18.01
N LYS A 166 -0.05 -3.26 -18.50
CA LYS A 166 0.18 -4.48 -19.26
C LYS A 166 0.34 -4.22 -20.78
N GLN A 167 0.18 -2.97 -21.22
CA GLN A 167 0.27 -2.55 -22.62
C GLN A 167 1.62 -1.84 -22.91
N PHE A 168 2.11 -1.93 -24.16
CA PHE A 168 3.41 -1.36 -24.56
C PHE A 168 3.38 0.12 -24.96
N ASN A 169 2.20 0.75 -24.99
CA ASN A 169 2.01 2.12 -25.46
C ASN A 169 2.16 3.20 -24.38
N SER A 170 2.13 2.84 -23.09
CA SER A 170 2.27 3.81 -22.01
C SER A 170 3.70 4.36 -21.92
N SER A 171 3.82 5.67 -21.84
CA SER A 171 5.08 6.35 -21.55
C SER A 171 5.47 6.18 -20.08
N TRP A 172 6.74 6.44 -19.74
CA TRP A 172 7.20 6.41 -18.35
C TRP A 172 6.37 7.33 -17.44
N ARG A 173 5.96 8.50 -17.94
CA ARG A 173 5.15 9.46 -17.17
C ARG A 173 3.75 8.92 -16.93
N ASP A 174 3.14 8.29 -17.92
CA ASP A 174 1.82 7.65 -17.78
C ASP A 174 1.86 6.54 -16.73
N LEU A 175 2.91 5.71 -16.75
CA LEU A 175 3.10 4.65 -15.76
C LEU A 175 3.23 5.22 -14.34
N LEU A 176 3.97 6.31 -14.18
CA LEU A 176 4.09 6.99 -12.89
C LEU A 176 2.74 7.58 -12.43
N ASP A 177 1.98 8.20 -13.32
CA ASP A 177 0.69 8.80 -12.97
C ASP A 177 -0.36 7.74 -12.60
N ILE A 178 -0.40 6.61 -13.31
CA ILE A 178 -1.22 5.44 -12.95
C ILE A 178 -0.85 4.92 -11.55
N THR A 179 0.45 4.76 -11.30
CA THR A 179 0.99 4.33 -9.99
C THR A 179 0.51 5.28 -8.89
N TYR A 180 0.65 6.58 -9.13
CA TYR A 180 0.31 7.61 -8.16
C TYR A 180 -1.19 7.65 -7.84
N GLN A 181 -2.03 7.51 -8.87
CA GLN A 181 -3.48 7.49 -8.71
C GLN A 181 -3.95 6.25 -7.93
N LYS A 182 -3.42 5.06 -8.25
CA LYS A 182 -3.75 3.82 -7.53
C LYS A 182 -3.45 3.93 -6.04
N GLY A 183 -2.28 4.44 -5.68
CA GLY A 183 -1.89 4.65 -4.29
C GLY A 183 -2.74 5.70 -3.58
N GLY A 184 -2.98 6.83 -4.24
CA GLY A 184 -3.76 7.94 -3.69
C GLY A 184 -5.19 7.56 -3.33
N GLU A 185 -5.91 6.95 -4.28
CA GLU A 185 -7.29 6.51 -4.07
C GLU A 185 -7.38 5.43 -2.99
N SER A 186 -6.39 4.53 -2.93
CA SER A 186 -6.32 3.50 -1.89
C SER A 186 -6.17 4.11 -0.49
N LEU A 187 -5.34 5.14 -0.33
CA LEU A 187 -5.16 5.79 0.98
C LEU A 187 -6.42 6.54 1.43
N LEU A 188 -7.13 7.19 0.50
CA LEU A 188 -8.45 7.79 0.77
C LEU A 188 -9.50 6.73 1.14
N PHE A 189 -9.45 5.56 0.49
CA PHE A 189 -10.30 4.44 0.89
C PHE A 189 -10.04 4.08 2.36
N TYR A 190 -8.78 3.85 2.78
CA TYR A 190 -8.47 3.59 4.20
C TYR A 190 -8.90 4.72 5.15
N ARG A 191 -8.90 5.98 4.69
CA ARG A 191 -9.38 7.12 5.48
C ARG A 191 -10.87 7.04 5.82
N CYS A 192 -11.66 6.29 5.04
CA CYS A 192 -13.08 6.08 5.30
C CYS A 192 -13.36 5.30 6.59
N ALA A 193 -12.37 4.58 7.14
CA ALA A 193 -12.49 3.89 8.42
C ALA A 193 -12.76 4.84 9.60
N PHE A 194 -12.51 6.14 9.45
CA PHE A 194 -12.70 7.14 10.48
C PHE A 194 -13.87 8.07 10.13
N SER A 195 -14.77 8.31 11.09
CA SER A 195 -16.03 9.03 10.83
C SER A 195 -15.89 10.54 10.63
N LYS A 196 -14.72 11.13 10.90
CA LYS A 196 -14.51 12.56 10.67
C LYS A 196 -14.56 12.87 9.17
N GLU A 197 -15.15 14.00 8.81
CA GLU A 197 -15.13 14.53 7.43
C GLU A 197 -13.70 14.68 6.92
N ILE A 198 -13.54 14.63 5.60
CA ILE A 198 -12.26 14.78 4.90
C ILE A 198 -12.30 16.17 4.27
N SER A 199 -11.39 17.06 4.64
CA SER A 199 -11.30 18.38 3.99
C SER A 199 -10.60 18.26 2.63
N ASP A 200 -10.77 19.26 1.75
CA ASP A 200 -10.11 19.28 0.44
C ASP A 200 -8.59 19.22 0.55
N GLN A 201 -8.01 19.94 1.52
CA GLN A 201 -6.56 19.91 1.77
C GLN A 201 -6.12 18.52 2.27
N GLU A 202 -6.90 17.90 3.15
CA GLU A 202 -6.61 16.54 3.62
C GLU A 202 -6.68 15.55 2.46
N GLN A 203 -7.69 15.66 1.61
CA GLN A 203 -7.86 14.82 0.44
C GLN A 203 -6.65 14.93 -0.49
N GLU A 204 -6.21 16.15 -0.83
CA GLU A 204 -5.05 16.33 -1.69
C GLU A 204 -3.76 15.80 -1.06
N CYS A 205 -3.56 16.03 0.24
CA CYS A 205 -2.41 15.48 0.97
C CYS A 205 -2.39 13.94 0.92
N LEU A 206 -3.54 13.29 1.19
CA LEU A 206 -3.65 11.84 1.19
C LEU A 206 -3.49 11.25 -0.22
N LEU A 207 -3.96 11.93 -1.27
CA LEU A 207 -3.70 11.52 -2.66
C LEU A 207 -2.20 11.49 -2.96
N LYS A 208 -1.48 12.57 -2.61
CA LYS A 208 -0.03 12.65 -2.85
C LYS A 208 0.76 11.64 -2.03
N VAL A 209 0.44 11.51 -0.74
CA VAL A 209 1.11 10.57 0.16
C VAL A 209 0.82 9.13 -0.25
N GLY A 210 -0.43 8.80 -0.58
CA GLY A 210 -0.81 7.48 -1.07
C GLY A 210 -0.08 7.13 -2.37
N GLY A 211 -0.02 8.07 -3.32
CA GLY A 211 0.73 7.88 -4.56
C GLY A 211 2.22 7.63 -4.32
N LEU A 212 2.85 8.38 -3.40
CA LEU A 212 4.24 8.16 -3.01
C LEU A 212 4.46 6.78 -2.36
N ILE A 213 3.49 6.29 -1.58
CA ILE A 213 3.55 4.93 -1.00
C ILE A 213 3.47 3.87 -2.10
N GLN A 214 2.66 4.06 -3.14
CA GLN A 214 2.61 3.13 -4.27
C GLN A 214 3.90 3.16 -5.10
N VAL A 215 4.49 4.35 -5.31
CA VAL A 215 5.85 4.49 -5.87
C VAL A 215 6.86 3.67 -5.06
N CYS A 216 6.76 3.71 -3.73
CA CYS A 216 7.61 2.89 -2.87
C CYS A 216 7.33 1.39 -3.01
N ASN A 217 6.07 0.99 -3.18
CA ASN A 217 5.71 -0.41 -3.38
C ASN A 217 6.27 -0.96 -4.70
N ASP A 218 6.08 -0.26 -5.82
CA ASP A 218 6.63 -0.65 -7.13
C ASP A 218 8.17 -0.80 -7.11
N ILE A 219 8.87 0.02 -6.31
CA ILE A 219 10.32 -0.14 -6.09
C ILE A 219 10.63 -1.50 -5.45
N PHE A 220 9.81 -1.98 -4.51
CA PHE A 220 10.02 -3.31 -3.91
C PHE A 220 9.56 -4.47 -4.79
N ASP A 221 8.56 -4.23 -5.63
CA ASP A 221 7.87 -5.27 -6.38
C ASP A 221 8.38 -5.49 -7.82
N VAL A 222 9.49 -4.85 -8.22
CA VAL A 222 10.12 -5.02 -9.55
C VAL A 222 10.16 -6.48 -10.04
N ASN A 223 10.63 -7.42 -9.22
CA ASN A 223 10.65 -8.84 -9.59
C ASN A 223 9.23 -9.44 -9.77
N LYS A 224 8.28 -9.04 -8.92
CA LYS A 224 6.90 -9.52 -8.97
C LYS A 224 6.23 -8.99 -10.24
N ASP A 225 6.30 -7.69 -10.47
CA ASP A 225 5.65 -7.00 -11.59
C ASP A 225 6.13 -7.56 -12.93
N ILE A 226 7.45 -7.76 -13.09
CA ILE A 226 8.01 -8.35 -14.31
C ILE A 226 7.46 -9.76 -14.57
N LYS A 227 7.30 -10.58 -13.52
CA LYS A 227 6.75 -11.94 -13.67
C LYS A 227 5.27 -11.93 -14.04
N GLU A 228 4.55 -10.92 -13.60
CA GLU A 228 3.12 -10.73 -13.90
C GLU A 228 2.90 -9.96 -15.22
N GLY A 229 3.98 -9.60 -15.93
CA GLY A 229 3.92 -8.85 -17.19
C GLY A 229 3.47 -7.40 -17.01
N ILE A 230 3.62 -6.86 -15.79
CA ILE A 230 3.26 -5.49 -15.43
C ILE A 230 4.48 -4.60 -15.66
N ARG A 231 4.30 -3.53 -16.43
CA ARG A 231 5.31 -2.48 -16.64
C ARG A 231 5.07 -1.36 -15.64
N THR A 232 6.06 -1.06 -14.80
CA THR A 232 6.02 0.08 -13.89
C THR A 232 7.03 1.15 -14.31
N PHE A 233 6.90 2.36 -13.79
CA PHE A 233 7.91 3.40 -14.02
C PHE A 233 9.31 2.96 -13.55
N VAL A 234 9.39 2.05 -12.55
CA VAL A 234 10.66 1.47 -12.09
C VAL A 234 11.23 0.48 -13.10
N SER A 235 10.44 -0.48 -13.58
CA SER A 235 10.92 -1.51 -14.52
C SER A 235 11.31 -0.93 -15.88
N GLU A 236 10.78 0.24 -16.22
CA GLU A 236 11.05 0.98 -17.46
C GLU A 236 12.11 2.07 -17.29
N SER A 237 12.70 2.23 -16.09
CA SER A 237 13.80 3.17 -15.86
C SER A 237 15.13 2.56 -16.27
N LEU A 238 15.84 3.19 -17.23
CA LEU A 238 17.15 2.72 -17.67
C LEU A 238 18.30 3.15 -16.75
N ASP A 239 18.10 4.16 -15.90
CA ASP A 239 19.12 4.69 -14.99
C ASP A 239 18.54 4.85 -13.58
N ILE A 240 19.00 4.00 -12.65
CA ILE A 240 18.57 4.03 -11.25
C ILE A 240 19.06 5.28 -10.53
N ALA A 241 20.18 5.87 -10.93
CA ALA A 241 20.65 7.12 -10.33
C ALA A 241 19.67 8.26 -10.64
N GLN A 242 19.20 8.36 -11.88
CA GLN A 242 18.17 9.33 -12.27
C GLN A 242 16.84 9.03 -11.57
N LEU A 243 16.40 7.76 -11.56
CA LEU A 243 15.17 7.36 -10.87
C LEU A 243 15.20 7.76 -9.38
N LYS A 244 16.35 7.58 -8.72
CA LYS A 244 16.52 7.97 -7.31
C LYS A 244 16.37 9.49 -7.11
N ILE A 245 16.86 10.30 -8.04
CA ILE A 245 16.68 11.76 -8.01
C ILE A 245 15.20 12.12 -8.15
N GLU A 246 14.47 11.49 -9.08
CA GLU A 246 13.04 11.73 -9.26
C GLU A 246 12.23 11.33 -8.02
N VAL A 247 12.50 10.16 -7.44
CA VAL A 247 11.83 9.70 -6.20
C VAL A 247 12.15 10.64 -5.03
N GLN A 248 13.38 11.14 -4.93
CA GLN A 248 13.75 12.14 -3.91
C GLN A 248 12.99 13.44 -4.09
N LYS A 249 12.81 13.90 -5.33
CA LYS A 249 12.01 15.09 -5.63
C LYS A 249 10.53 14.87 -5.28
N LEU A 250 9.93 13.77 -5.71
CA LEU A 250 8.55 13.41 -5.36
C LEU A 250 8.32 13.36 -3.85
N TYR A 251 9.25 12.79 -3.10
CA TYR A 251 9.21 12.76 -1.64
C TYR A 251 9.22 14.18 -1.04
N SER A 252 10.19 15.01 -1.42
CA SER A 252 10.30 16.38 -0.91
C SER A 252 9.05 17.20 -1.26
N ASP A 253 8.63 17.20 -2.52
CA ASP A 253 7.47 17.95 -3.01
C ASP A 253 6.19 17.52 -2.29
N THR A 254 5.99 16.22 -2.09
CA THR A 254 4.83 15.67 -1.35
C THR A 254 4.82 16.13 0.11
N PHE A 255 5.95 15.99 0.80
CA PHE A 255 6.03 16.28 2.22
C PHE A 255 5.93 17.77 2.50
N ASP A 256 6.56 18.61 1.68
CA ASP A 256 6.52 20.06 1.83
C ASP A 256 5.14 20.60 1.49
N TYR A 257 4.49 20.11 0.42
CA TYR A 257 3.10 20.43 0.13
C TYR A 257 2.20 20.13 1.35
N CYS A 258 2.29 18.92 1.91
CA CYS A 258 1.42 18.51 3.01
C CYS A 258 1.61 19.37 4.27
N ARG A 259 2.86 19.74 4.60
CA ARG A 259 3.16 20.63 5.73
C ARG A 259 2.65 22.05 5.51
N LEU A 260 2.70 22.55 4.28
CA LEU A 260 2.18 23.88 3.93
C LEU A 260 0.65 23.91 3.95
N ALA A 261 0.01 22.88 3.39
CA ALA A 261 -1.45 22.76 3.31
C ALA A 261 -2.08 22.52 4.68
N ILE A 262 -1.42 21.75 5.55
CA ILE A 262 -1.89 21.42 6.91
C ILE A 262 -0.74 21.66 7.91
N PRO A 263 -0.49 22.91 8.34
CA PRO A 263 0.63 23.29 9.21
C PRO A 263 0.37 22.94 10.68
N HIS A 264 0.12 21.66 10.96
CA HIS A 264 -0.16 21.15 12.30
C HIS A 264 0.78 20.00 12.67
N ALA A 265 1.12 19.88 13.95
CA ALA A 265 2.04 18.83 14.46
C ALA A 265 1.59 17.39 14.13
N ASN A 266 0.29 17.20 13.91
CA ASN A 266 -0.28 15.91 13.52
C ASN A 266 0.11 15.49 12.11
N MET A 267 0.21 16.45 11.17
CA MET A 267 0.67 16.18 9.81
C MET A 267 2.14 15.72 9.83
N ASP A 268 2.98 16.40 10.60
CA ASP A 268 4.36 15.95 10.83
C ASP A 268 4.41 14.54 11.41
N GLY A 269 3.52 14.23 12.35
CA GLY A 269 3.38 12.90 12.93
C GLY A 269 3.02 11.81 11.90
N PHE A 270 2.05 12.11 11.04
CA PHE A 270 1.63 11.24 9.93
C PHE A 270 2.76 11.04 8.91
N LEU A 271 3.39 12.12 8.45
CA LEU A 271 4.51 12.07 7.50
C LEU A 271 5.71 11.29 8.07
N GLN A 272 5.99 11.41 9.37
CA GLN A 272 7.03 10.61 10.04
C GLN A 272 6.73 9.10 10.03
N GLN A 273 5.45 8.71 10.13
CA GLN A 273 5.02 7.32 9.98
C GLN A 273 5.26 6.85 8.54
N MET A 274 4.86 7.63 7.54
CA MET A 274 5.04 7.29 6.11
C MET A 274 6.52 7.25 5.71
N LYS A 275 7.35 8.09 6.33
CA LYS A 275 8.80 8.10 6.09
C LYS A 275 9.46 6.75 6.36
N ILE A 276 8.84 5.86 7.14
CA ILE A 276 9.34 4.50 7.36
C ILE A 276 9.42 3.72 6.06
N ILE A 277 8.37 3.74 5.21
CA ILE A 277 8.41 3.01 3.94
C ILE A 277 9.30 3.72 2.92
N VAL A 278 9.24 5.04 2.85
CA VAL A 278 10.08 5.86 1.96
C VAL A 278 11.57 5.60 2.21
N ALA A 279 11.99 5.58 3.49
CA ALA A 279 13.38 5.33 3.85
C ALA A 279 13.85 3.93 3.45
N GLN A 280 12.97 2.93 3.47
CA GLN A 280 13.30 1.59 2.99
C GLN A 280 13.44 1.57 1.46
N SER A 281 12.60 2.29 0.73
CA SER A 281 12.68 2.39 -0.74
C SER A 281 14.01 2.96 -1.21
N PHE A 282 14.59 3.93 -0.50
CA PHE A 282 15.94 4.42 -0.82
C PHE A 282 17.04 3.36 -0.63
N VAL A 283 16.86 2.42 0.31
CA VAL A 283 17.75 1.26 0.43
C VAL A 283 17.61 0.31 -0.76
N ALA A 284 16.38 0.10 -1.25
CA ALA A 284 16.13 -0.69 -2.45
C ALA A 284 16.71 -0.01 -3.70
N LEU A 285 16.60 1.32 -3.84
CA LEU A 285 17.25 2.06 -4.94
C LEU A 285 18.78 1.95 -4.88
N ASP A 286 19.40 2.01 -3.70
CA ASP A 286 20.84 1.75 -3.56
C ASP A 286 21.23 0.30 -3.90
N PHE A 287 20.31 -0.65 -3.66
CA PHE A 287 20.47 -2.02 -4.08
C PHE A 287 20.43 -2.13 -5.60
N TYR A 288 19.43 -1.56 -6.27
CA TYR A 288 19.32 -1.60 -7.72
C TYR A 288 20.41 -0.81 -8.44
N LEU A 289 20.92 0.28 -7.87
CA LEU A 289 22.05 1.02 -8.45
C LEU A 289 23.29 0.12 -8.52
N ARG A 290 23.55 -0.65 -7.46
CA ARG A 290 24.63 -1.66 -7.47
C ARG A 290 24.35 -2.79 -8.43
N THR A 291 23.10 -3.26 -8.51
CA THR A 291 22.69 -4.26 -9.49
C THR A 291 22.95 -3.77 -10.92
N GLN A 292 22.57 -2.53 -11.26
CA GLN A 292 22.85 -1.91 -12.55
C GLN A 292 24.36 -1.93 -12.84
N HIS A 293 25.19 -1.43 -11.93
CA HIS A 293 26.65 -1.43 -12.10
C HIS A 293 27.27 -2.82 -12.29
N GLN A 294 26.68 -3.86 -11.70
CA GLN A 294 27.15 -5.24 -11.84
C GLN A 294 26.72 -5.91 -13.16
N ASN A 295 25.66 -5.40 -13.80
CA ASN A 295 25.06 -6.03 -14.98
C ASN A 295 25.11 -5.15 -16.24
N GLY A 296 25.73 -3.96 -16.18
CA GLY A 296 25.96 -3.12 -17.35
C GLY A 296 25.88 -1.62 -17.04
N ARG A 297 25.61 -0.82 -18.09
CA ARG A 297 25.38 0.62 -17.94
C ARG A 297 23.91 0.97 -17.73
N SER A 298 23.00 0.16 -18.25
CA SER A 298 21.55 0.38 -18.19
C SER A 298 20.88 -0.62 -17.26
N PHE A 299 19.85 -0.19 -16.54
CA PHE A 299 19.02 -1.06 -15.73
C PHE A 299 18.03 -1.81 -16.63
N THR A 300 18.30 -3.10 -16.89
CA THR A 300 17.47 -4.00 -17.71
C THR A 300 16.92 -5.15 -16.86
N PRO A 301 16.02 -4.88 -15.91
CA PRO A 301 15.66 -5.85 -14.86
C PRO A 301 15.04 -7.14 -15.41
N GLN A 302 14.46 -7.12 -16.61
CA GLN A 302 13.94 -8.31 -17.30
C GLN A 302 15.03 -9.35 -17.63
N GLN A 303 16.29 -8.93 -17.67
CA GLN A 303 17.45 -9.79 -17.96
C GLN A 303 18.16 -10.27 -16.69
N TYR A 304 17.77 -9.76 -15.52
CA TYR A 304 18.49 -10.02 -14.27
C TYR A 304 17.97 -11.29 -13.58
N PRO A 305 18.84 -12.01 -12.86
CA PRO A 305 18.38 -13.11 -12.03
C PRO A 305 17.53 -12.57 -10.87
N ARG A 306 16.57 -13.38 -10.41
CA ARG A 306 15.58 -13.02 -9.39
C ARG A 306 16.21 -12.38 -8.14
N GLU A 307 17.28 -12.97 -7.63
CA GLU A 307 17.97 -12.52 -6.41
C GLU A 307 18.57 -11.12 -6.53
N SER A 308 18.88 -10.68 -7.76
CA SER A 308 19.38 -9.33 -8.06
C SER A 308 18.25 -8.29 -8.12
N LEU A 309 17.00 -8.72 -8.03
CA LEU A 309 15.80 -7.88 -8.06
C LEU A 309 15.02 -7.88 -6.74
N ILE A 310 15.51 -8.56 -5.70
CA ILE A 310 14.83 -8.64 -4.39
C ILE A 310 15.71 -8.02 -3.30
N CYS A 311 15.35 -6.79 -2.91
CA CYS A 311 15.97 -6.13 -1.76
C CYS A 311 15.35 -6.62 -0.44
N ASP A 312 15.96 -7.64 0.17
CA ASP A 312 15.51 -8.18 1.46
C ASP A 312 15.72 -7.18 2.62
N MET A 313 14.65 -6.51 3.04
CA MET A 313 14.63 -5.57 4.16
C MET A 313 14.72 -6.23 5.55
N GLY A 314 14.66 -7.56 5.65
CA GLY A 314 14.89 -8.29 6.90
C GLY A 314 16.35 -8.28 7.36
N LYS A 315 17.29 -7.93 6.47
CA LYS A 315 18.72 -7.86 6.79
C LYS A 315 19.03 -6.67 7.69
N ARG A 316 19.74 -6.92 8.81
CA ARG A 316 20.19 -5.87 9.76
C ARG A 316 20.88 -4.69 9.07
N LYS A 317 21.75 -4.95 8.09
CA LYS A 317 22.44 -3.91 7.32
C LYS A 317 21.48 -2.99 6.56
N HIS A 318 20.37 -3.52 6.04
CA HIS A 318 19.37 -2.73 5.31
C HIS A 318 18.50 -1.93 6.27
N LEU A 319 18.13 -2.49 7.42
CA LEU A 319 17.44 -1.75 8.48
C LEU A 319 18.26 -0.58 9.03
N LEU A 320 19.58 -0.76 9.20
CA LEU A 320 20.48 0.33 9.60
C LEU A 320 20.55 1.43 8.53
N LYS A 321 20.63 1.07 7.25
CA LYS A 321 20.59 2.04 6.15
C LYS A 321 19.24 2.76 6.06
N ALA A 322 18.13 2.06 6.26
CA ALA A 322 16.81 2.69 6.32
C ALA A 322 16.70 3.66 7.50
N SER A 323 17.32 3.32 8.64
CA SER A 323 17.41 4.24 9.79
C SER A 323 18.18 5.51 9.42
N TYR A 324 19.29 5.37 8.67
CA TYR A 324 20.03 6.51 8.15
C TYR A 324 19.16 7.38 7.25
N TYR A 325 18.50 6.81 6.23
CA TYR A 325 17.60 7.57 5.36
C TYR A 325 16.45 8.23 6.12
N TRP A 326 15.88 7.55 7.11
CA TRP A 326 14.83 8.14 7.94
C TRP A 326 15.33 9.34 8.74
N ILE A 327 16.57 9.32 9.24
CA ILE A 327 17.10 10.41 10.07
C ILE A 327 17.55 11.59 9.21
N PHE A 328 18.19 11.32 8.07
CA PHE A 328 18.97 12.32 7.32
C PHE A 328 18.32 12.82 6.02
N ASN A 329 17.32 12.12 5.46
CA ASN A 329 16.44 12.68 4.42
C ASN A 329 15.27 13.46 5.05
#